data_AF-A0A821TIX0-F1
#
_entry.id   AF-A0A821TIX0-F1
#
_cell.length_a   1.000
_cell.length_b   1.000
_cell.length_c   1.000
_cell.angle_alpha   90.00
_cell.angle_beta   90.00
_cell.angle_gamma   90.00
#
_symmetry.space_group_name_H-M   'P 1'
#
loop_
_entity.id
_entity.type
_entity.pdbx_description
1 polymer ?
#
loop_
_entity_poly.entity_id
_entity_poly.type
_entity_poly.pdbx_seq_one_letter_code
_entity_poly.pdbx_strand_id
1 'polypeptide(L)'
;GCDVSKMSAATLATLTNPEVIAVNQDPLGVQGKKVAFGSSQLPNSSSDVAVTNCTSFSATIAPERLQWSYNPQDGSIRSKLNGQCLSIDS
;
A
#
# COMPACT_ATOMS: atom_id res chain seq x y z
N GLY A 1 1.09 13.94 17.85
CA GLY A 1 0.16 13.61 18.95
C GLY A 1 -1.22 14.15 18.62
N CYS A 2 -2.29 13.48 19.08
CA CYS A 2 -3.66 13.99 19.00
C CYS A 2 -4.02 14.81 20.25
N ASP A 3 -5.10 15.59 20.21
CA ASP A 3 -5.64 16.29 21.38
C ASP A 3 -6.24 15.28 22.37
N VAL A 4 -5.55 15.04 23.48
CA VAL A 4 -5.95 14.06 24.50
C VAL A 4 -7.21 14.47 25.27
N SER A 5 -7.61 15.74 25.20
CA SER A 5 -8.84 16.23 25.80
C SER A 5 -10.09 15.93 24.95
N LYS A 6 -9.90 15.55 23.67
CA LYS A 6 -10.98 15.38 22.68
C LYS A 6 -10.80 14.12 21.84
N MET A 7 -10.53 12.98 22.48
CA MET A 7 -10.40 11.71 21.78
C MET A 7 -11.75 11.02 21.55
N SER A 8 -11.91 10.40 20.38
CA SER A 8 -13.01 9.46 20.16
C SER A 8 -12.83 8.20 21.01
N ALA A 9 -13.90 7.46 21.29
CA ALA A 9 -13.82 6.19 22.00
C ALA A 9 -12.90 5.17 21.28
N ALA A 10 -12.91 5.14 19.94
CA ALA A 10 -12.05 4.29 19.14
C ALA A 10 -10.56 4.67 19.25
N THR A 11 -10.27 5.98 19.24
CA THR A 11 -8.91 6.50 19.46
C THR A 11 -8.41 6.13 20.85
N LEU A 12 -9.25 6.35 21.88
CA LEU A 12 -8.89 6.02 23.25
C LEU A 12 -8.59 4.53 23.39
N ALA A 13 -9.48 3.66 22.91
CA ALA A 13 -9.30 2.20 22.96
C ALA A 13 -8.01 1.74 22.26
N THR A 14 -7.64 2.38 21.14
CA THR A 14 -6.39 2.08 20.44
C THR A 14 -5.16 2.49 21.25
N LEU A 15 -5.18 3.69 21.83
CA LEU A 15 -4.03 4.26 22.55
C LEU A 15 -3.86 3.70 23.97
N THR A 16 -4.91 3.14 24.57
CA THR A 16 -4.88 2.60 25.93
C THR A 16 -4.85 1.06 25.97
N ASN A 17 -4.55 0.39 24.86
CA ASN A 17 -4.46 -1.08 24.85
C ASN A 17 -3.28 -1.54 25.74
N PRO A 18 -3.53 -2.20 26.88
CA PRO A 18 -2.48 -2.55 27.85
C PRO A 18 -1.51 -3.60 27.31
N GLU A 19 -1.97 -4.52 26.47
CA GLU A 19 -1.13 -5.58 25.89
C GLU A 19 -0.11 -5.02 24.91
N VAL A 20 -0.53 -4.07 24.07
CA VAL A 20 0.36 -3.39 23.12
C VAL A 20 1.36 -2.48 23.86
N ILE A 21 0.91 -1.76 24.88
CA ILE A 21 1.79 -0.93 25.71
C ILE A 21 2.83 -1.80 26.43
N ALA A 22 2.44 -2.96 26.96
CA ALA A 22 3.36 -3.87 27.64
C ALA A 22 4.48 -4.37 26.70
N VAL A 23 4.18 -4.68 25.45
CA VAL A 23 5.21 -5.01 24.44
C VAL A 23 6.17 -3.85 24.21
N ASN A 24 5.66 -2.61 24.10
CA ASN A 24 6.50 -1.42 23.94
C ASN A 24 7.32 -1.08 25.19
N GLN A 25 6.91 -1.54 26.37
CA GLN A 25 7.60 -1.31 27.65
C GLN A 25 8.31 -2.58 28.16
N ASP A 26 8.50 -3.58 27.30
CA ASP A 26 9.16 -4.81 27.67
C ASP A 26 10.59 -4.52 28.16
N PRO A 27 11.00 -5.04 29.34
CA PRO A 27 12.27 -4.71 29.96
C PRO A 27 13.49 -5.23 29.17
N LEU A 28 13.32 -6.18 28.25
CA LEU A 28 14.40 -6.56 27.34
C LEU A 28 14.77 -5.41 26.40
N GLY A 29 13.84 -4.47 26.14
CA GLY A 29 14.08 -3.27 25.35
C GLY A 29 14.48 -3.54 23.90
N VAL A 30 14.21 -4.75 23.38
CA VAL A 30 14.63 -5.17 22.05
C VAL A 30 13.59 -4.73 21.04
N GLN A 31 13.99 -3.84 20.13
CA GLN A 31 13.14 -3.42 19.02
C GLN A 31 12.87 -4.58 18.06
N GLY A 32 11.59 -4.79 17.73
CA GLY A 32 11.18 -5.80 16.75
C GLY A 32 11.81 -5.55 15.37
N LYS A 33 12.26 -6.62 14.71
CA LYS A 33 12.77 -6.60 13.35
C LYS A 33 11.83 -7.36 12.42
N LYS A 34 11.66 -6.86 11.20
CA LYS A 34 10.98 -7.61 10.13
C LYS A 34 11.86 -8.80 9.74
N VAL A 35 11.37 -10.02 9.93
CA VAL A 35 12.12 -11.26 9.63
C VAL A 35 11.72 -11.92 8.31
N ALA A 36 10.57 -11.54 7.75
CA ALA A 36 10.09 -12.00 6.47
C ALA A 36 9.20 -10.93 5.81
N PHE A 37 9.09 -11.00 4.49
CA PHE A 37 8.08 -10.28 3.73
C PHE A 37 7.28 -11.30 2.94
N GLY A 38 5.96 -11.28 3.08
CA GLY A 38 5.05 -12.00 2.19
C GLY A 38 4.21 -10.96 1.46
N SER A 39 3.98 -11.17 0.17
CA SER A 39 2.91 -10.46 -0.51
C SER A 39 1.60 -10.84 0.17
N SER A 40 0.82 -9.87 0.64
CA SER A 40 -0.56 -10.11 1.04
C SER A 40 -1.37 -10.49 -0.21
N GLN A 41 -1.32 -11.75 -0.61
CA GLN A 41 -2.30 -12.28 -1.55
C GLN A 41 -3.63 -12.26 -0.83
N LEU A 42 -4.57 -11.45 -1.32
CA LEU A 42 -5.95 -11.62 -0.91
C LEU A 42 -6.34 -13.05 -1.28
N PRO A 43 -6.98 -13.82 -0.39
CA PRO A 43 -7.54 -15.09 -0.80
C PRO A 43 -8.51 -14.81 -1.96
N ASN A 44 -8.24 -15.42 -3.12
CA ASN A 44 -8.94 -15.22 -4.40
C ASN A 44 -8.67 -13.89 -5.14
N SER A 45 -7.58 -13.15 -4.86
CA SER A 45 -7.10 -12.17 -5.85
C SER A 45 -6.58 -12.92 -7.06
N SER A 46 -7.46 -13.09 -8.04
CA SER A 46 -7.07 -13.54 -9.37
C SER A 46 -6.07 -12.53 -9.94
N SER A 47 -4.98 -13.01 -10.51
CA SER A 47 -4.07 -12.18 -11.30
C SER A 47 -4.67 -11.88 -12.69
N ASP A 48 -5.98 -11.62 -12.75
CA ASP A 48 -6.67 -11.32 -13.99
C ASP A 48 -6.30 -9.91 -14.42
N VAL A 49 -5.67 -9.83 -15.59
CA VAL A 49 -5.44 -8.56 -16.27
C VAL A 49 -6.78 -8.10 -16.83
N ALA A 50 -7.47 -7.19 -16.14
CA ALA A 50 -8.70 -6.59 -16.61
C ALA A 50 -8.39 -5.48 -17.63
N VAL A 51 -8.85 -5.66 -18.88
CA VAL A 51 -8.83 -4.62 -19.90
C VAL A 51 -10.13 -3.83 -19.80
N THR A 52 -10.02 -2.51 -19.60
CA THR A 52 -11.19 -1.62 -19.55
C THR A 52 -10.94 -0.36 -20.38
N ASN A 53 -12.00 0.28 -20.86
CA ASN A 53 -11.87 1.49 -21.65
C ASN A 53 -11.39 2.65 -20.76
N CYS A 54 -10.44 3.45 -21.25
CA CYS A 54 -9.93 4.61 -20.52
C CYS A 54 -11.04 5.65 -20.22
N THR A 55 -12.13 5.64 -20.98
CA THR A 55 -13.29 6.53 -20.79
C THR A 55 -14.28 6.05 -19.73
N SER A 56 -14.12 4.83 -19.20
CA SER A 56 -15.03 4.26 -18.18
C SER A 56 -14.76 4.78 -16.77
N PHE A 57 -13.67 5.53 -16.57
CA PHE A 57 -13.28 6.06 -15.27
C PHE A 57 -13.89 7.43 -15.03
N SER A 58 -14.32 7.67 -13.78
CA SER A 58 -14.79 8.97 -13.32
C SER A 58 -13.80 10.06 -13.68
N ALA A 59 -14.28 11.23 -14.12
CA ALA A 59 -13.48 12.39 -14.55
C ALA A 59 -12.50 12.93 -13.48
N THR A 60 -12.52 12.37 -12.27
CA THR A 60 -11.61 12.66 -11.15
C THR A 60 -10.29 11.88 -11.21
N ILE A 61 -10.16 10.83 -12.04
CA ILE A 61 -8.90 10.09 -12.21
C ILE A 61 -8.31 10.43 -13.57
N ALA A 62 -7.13 11.05 -13.58
CA ALA A 62 -6.37 11.28 -14.80
C ALA A 62 -6.11 9.93 -15.50
N PRO A 63 -6.53 9.74 -16.78
CA PRO A 63 -6.49 8.44 -17.46
C PRO A 63 -5.07 7.88 -17.58
N GLU A 64 -4.05 8.75 -17.60
CA GLU A 64 -2.63 8.39 -17.62
C GLU A 64 -2.19 7.53 -16.44
N ARG A 65 -2.90 7.61 -15.30
CA ARG A 65 -2.64 6.79 -14.09
C ARG A 65 -2.84 5.30 -14.34
N LEU A 66 -3.62 4.95 -15.35
CA LEU A 66 -3.99 3.56 -15.67
C LEU A 66 -3.44 3.11 -17.02
N GLN A 67 -2.67 3.97 -17.68
CA GLN A 67 -2.09 3.68 -18.99
C GLN A 67 -0.62 3.30 -18.85
N TRP A 68 -0.27 2.24 -19.56
CA TRP A 68 1.10 1.78 -19.70
C TRP A 68 1.45 1.76 -21.18
N SER A 69 2.63 2.27 -21.53
CA SER A 69 3.16 2.23 -22.89
C SER A 69 4.34 1.27 -22.96
N TYR A 70 4.30 0.39 -23.95
CA TYR A 70 5.44 -0.43 -24.34
C TYR A 70 6.40 0.39 -25.20
N ASN A 71 7.67 0.44 -24.82
CA ASN A 71 8.74 1.03 -25.60
C ASN A 71 9.46 -0.06 -26.41
N PRO A 72 9.35 -0.08 -27.75
CA PRO A 72 9.96 -1.12 -28.58
C PRO A 72 11.48 -1.02 -28.68
N GLN A 73 12.09 0.11 -28.31
CA GLN A 73 13.54 0.29 -28.43
C GLN A 73 14.32 -0.45 -27.35
N ASP A 74 13.77 -0.52 -26.13
CA ASP A 74 14.41 -1.15 -24.97
C ASP A 74 13.55 -2.23 -24.31
N GLY A 75 12.37 -2.53 -24.87
CA GLY A 75 11.45 -3.55 -24.36
C GLY A 75 10.76 -3.17 -23.05
N SER A 76 10.89 -1.93 -22.57
CA SER A 76 10.35 -1.52 -21.28
C SER A 76 8.85 -1.23 -21.34
N ILE A 77 8.12 -1.58 -20.28
CA ILE A 77 6.74 -1.15 -20.05
C ILE A 77 6.80 0.04 -19.08
N ARG A 78 6.25 1.20 -19.47
CA ARG A 78 6.36 2.46 -18.71
C ARG A 78 5.02 3.07 -18.41
N SER A 79 4.85 3.62 -17.20
CA SER A 79 3.65 4.38 -16.84
C SER A 79 3.53 5.63 -17.70
N LYS A 80 2.35 5.89 -18.26
CA LYS A 80 2.09 7.14 -19.00
C LYS A 80 2.10 8.38 -18.12
N LEU A 81 1.80 8.23 -16.84
CA LEU A 81 1.75 9.34 -15.88
C LEU A 81 3.13 9.96 -15.59
N ASN A 82 4.15 9.12 -15.42
CA ASN A 82 5.44 9.57 -14.89
C ASN A 82 6.66 8.93 -15.55
N GLY A 83 6.47 8.07 -16.56
CA GLY A 83 7.54 7.42 -17.30
C GLY A 83 8.30 6.32 -16.55
N GLN A 84 7.90 5.98 -15.31
CA GLN A 84 8.56 4.92 -14.54
C GLN A 84 8.36 3.55 -15.18
N CYS A 85 9.42 2.74 -15.17
CA CYS A 85 9.38 1.37 -15.68
C CYS A 85 8.68 0.43 -14.69
N LEU A 86 7.93 -0.54 -15.24
CA LEU A 86 7.45 -1.69 -14.49
C LEU A 86 8.62 -2.69 -14.33
N SER A 87 9.03 -2.95 -13.08
CA SER A 87 9.92 -4.06 -12.72
C SER A 87 9.12 -5.09 -11.94
N ILE A 88 9.34 -6.37 -12.22
CA ILE A 88 8.90 -7.46 -11.35
C ILE A 88 10.17 -7.97 -10.69
N ASP A 89 10.39 -7.58 -9.43
CA ASP A 89 11.53 -8.05 -8.67
C ASP A 89 11.29 -9.52 -8.27
N SER A 90 12.28 -10.38 -8.53
CA SER A 90 12.27 -11.82 -8.19
C SER A 90 12.74 -12.07 -6.77
#